data_AF-A0A7S1GKH4-F1
#
_entry.id   AF-A0A7S1GKH4-F1
#
_cell.length_a   1.000
_cell.length_b   1.000
_cell.length_c   1.000
_cell.angle_alpha   90.00
_cell.angle_beta   90.00
_cell.angle_gamma   90.00
#
_symmetry.space_group_name_H-M   'P 1'
#
loop_
_entity.id
_entity.type
_entity.pdbx_description
1 polymer ?
#
loop_
_entity_poly.entity_id
_entity_poly.type
_entity_poly.pdbx_seq_one_letter_code
_entity_poly.pdbx_strand_id
1 'polypeptide(L)'
;DQPLDTMMKRLPGAFPTHPPPKMYGFTARKVLRLMRRILRFSVGLDIAEKTRVNKTNNIEKKYTAWFSPKNLFGIFPNPFHLVPRPARLIQKWEDDREMARQFLAGVNPVMIQVCKDPTNQLSPKLLEFFQSKKINVQQIAAEKRLLFADYSELATLEKNPHNAYPECYNPTVAFSESNLRYFQASKIVFELGRARQHLDILAIELDMVHDTNDATKRDPQVFSRYTSPKNDWLMAKICVATADSQYHEWVSHLGNTHLTFEPHIIAIHNTLYKHSHPLWDFFEPLTKDTLLLNWAARSTLAKFGPDAFGDRMTSIGTGQFMQLIRNRWEKYDFFQYSALPDELEMRGFDSSFDIPCYLYREDGMKLWKAIGAFTYDFVTEVYGDDENGPAQDEIVQLWAQETTDPGKAAIPGFPTSIATKTELAKVMQTMWWICSGLHAAINFSQYDYFTYVPNKPLGARACMVQYKTDGKGKRRWIFENATPDMARVKETLQVARALTLPSERCIDNLGGHYKDVRYGKSSYDTFLTKLEALGDIIEARNQKNKKQGKAVYSYLHPSQVPSSIDI
;
A
#
# COMPACT_ATOMS: atom_id res chain seq x y z
N ASP A 1 -22.34 21.92 -6.52
CA ASP A 1 -22.37 22.16 -5.06
C ASP A 1 -23.42 21.31 -4.36
N GLN A 2 -23.12 20.03 -4.11
CA GLN A 2 -23.74 19.33 -2.98
C GLN A 2 -22.69 19.33 -1.86
N PRO A 3 -23.02 19.74 -0.63
CA PRO A 3 -22.04 19.70 0.45
C PRO A 3 -21.61 18.25 0.67
N LEU A 4 -20.31 18.01 0.84
CA LEU A 4 -19.65 16.71 1.07
C LEU A 4 -20.38 15.84 2.12
N ASP A 5 -21.04 16.50 3.08
CA ASP A 5 -21.95 15.90 4.08
C ASP A 5 -23.09 15.05 3.48
N THR A 6 -23.63 15.46 2.33
CA THR A 6 -24.67 14.71 1.61
C THR A 6 -24.10 13.50 0.89
N MET A 7 -22.83 13.59 0.44
CA MET A 7 -22.09 12.48 -0.17
C MET A 7 -21.74 11.40 0.86
N MET A 8 -21.39 11.81 2.09
CA MET A 8 -21.17 10.93 3.23
C MET A 8 -22.46 10.21 3.67
N LYS A 9 -23.61 10.89 3.59
CA LYS A 9 -24.94 10.30 3.89
C LYS A 9 -25.46 9.33 2.83
N ARG A 10 -24.90 9.34 1.62
CA ARG A 10 -25.30 8.46 0.49
C ARG A 10 -24.46 7.18 0.41
N LEU A 11 -23.43 7.05 1.23
CA LEU A 11 -22.83 5.74 1.47
C LEU A 11 -23.82 4.98 2.36
N PRO A 12 -24.31 3.78 1.96
CA PRO A 12 -25.16 2.96 2.82
C PRO A 12 -24.44 2.76 4.16
N GLY A 13 -25.19 2.54 5.24
CA GLY A 13 -24.76 2.55 6.65
C GLY A 13 -23.70 1.51 7.07
N ALA A 14 -22.64 1.35 6.29
CA ALA A 14 -21.59 0.35 6.38
C ALA A 14 -20.36 0.83 7.18
N PHE A 15 -20.38 2.04 7.74
CA PHE A 15 -19.29 2.51 8.62
C PHE A 15 -19.76 2.50 10.08
N PRO A 16 -19.39 1.47 10.87
CA PRO A 16 -19.79 1.41 12.28
C PRO A 16 -19.19 2.59 13.06
N THR A 17 -20.08 3.39 13.66
CA THR A 17 -19.74 4.52 14.55
C THR A 17 -19.43 4.06 15.98
N HIS A 18 -19.97 2.91 16.37
CA HIS A 18 -19.72 2.28 17.65
C HIS A 18 -18.46 1.40 17.62
N PRO A 19 -17.72 1.28 18.74
CA PRO A 19 -16.62 0.34 18.83
C PRO A 19 -17.15 -1.10 18.62
N PRO A 20 -16.33 -2.01 18.06
CA PRO A 20 -16.76 -3.38 17.83
C PRO A 20 -16.98 -4.14 19.17
N PRO A 21 -17.66 -5.30 19.13
CA PRO A 21 -17.80 -6.16 20.30
C PRO A 21 -16.44 -6.47 20.97
N LYS A 22 -16.43 -6.62 22.30
CA LYS A 22 -15.20 -6.82 23.09
C LYS A 22 -14.31 -7.96 22.58
N MET A 23 -14.88 -8.99 21.95
CA MET A 23 -14.13 -10.11 21.36
C MET A 23 -13.18 -9.71 20.22
N TYR A 24 -13.41 -8.56 19.57
CA TYR A 24 -12.55 -7.98 18.54
C TYR A 24 -11.60 -6.91 19.11
N GLY A 25 -11.59 -6.71 20.44
CA GLY A 25 -10.72 -5.75 21.10
C GLY A 25 -9.28 -6.23 21.19
N PHE A 26 -8.34 -5.28 21.26
CA PHE A 26 -6.94 -5.60 21.49
C PHE A 26 -6.72 -6.24 22.86
N THR A 27 -5.80 -7.19 22.92
CA THR A 27 -5.31 -7.71 24.20
C THR A 27 -4.53 -6.63 24.96
N ALA A 28 -4.55 -6.67 26.29
CA ALA A 28 -3.75 -5.77 27.12
C ALA A 28 -2.24 -5.85 26.79
N ARG A 29 -1.74 -7.05 26.46
CA ARG A 29 -0.37 -7.27 26.00
C ARG A 29 -0.08 -6.48 24.72
N LYS A 30 -0.97 -6.53 23.72
CA LYS A 30 -0.83 -5.80 22.45
C LYS A 30 -0.80 -4.29 22.68
N VAL A 31 -1.72 -3.75 23.48
CA VAL A 31 -1.77 -2.31 23.83
C VAL A 31 -0.46 -1.87 24.50
N LEU A 32 -0.01 -2.60 25.53
CA LEU A 32 1.22 -2.26 26.25
C LEU A 32 2.45 -2.31 25.32
N ARG A 33 2.51 -3.29 24.42
CA ARG A 33 3.58 -3.43 23.44
C ARG A 33 3.62 -2.27 22.46
N LEU A 34 2.47 -1.87 21.92
CA LEU A 34 2.31 -0.73 21.02
C LEU A 34 2.79 0.55 21.72
N MET A 35 2.26 0.83 22.91
CA MET A 35 2.64 1.99 23.72
C MET A 35 4.15 2.03 24.02
N ARG A 36 4.74 0.92 24.47
CA ARG A 36 6.17 0.83 24.79
C ARG A 36 7.04 1.11 23.56
N ARG A 37 6.66 0.61 22.38
CA ARG A 37 7.43 0.79 21.15
C ARG A 37 7.31 2.20 20.59
N ILE A 38 6.10 2.77 20.56
CA ILE A 38 5.87 4.17 20.17
C ILE A 38 6.67 5.10 21.07
N LEU A 39 6.58 4.93 22.39
CA LEU A 39 7.31 5.76 23.35
C LEU A 39 8.84 5.68 23.13
N ARG A 40 9.39 4.47 23.00
CA ARG A 40 10.83 4.27 22.74
C ARG A 40 11.28 4.95 21.45
N PHE A 41 10.49 4.83 20.39
CA PHE A 41 10.82 5.41 19.10
C PHE A 41 10.76 6.94 19.15
N SER A 42 9.70 7.50 19.74
CA SER A 42 9.54 8.96 19.92
C SER A 42 10.67 9.57 20.74
N VAL A 43 11.06 8.94 21.86
CA VAL A 43 12.22 9.37 22.65
C VAL A 43 13.51 9.33 21.83
N GLY A 44 13.70 8.26 21.04
CA GLY A 44 14.85 8.13 20.15
C GLY A 44 14.93 9.22 19.08
N LEU A 45 13.79 9.57 18.50
CA LEU A 45 13.67 10.71 17.60
C LEU A 45 14.03 12.00 18.33
N ASP A 46 13.38 12.34 19.44
CA ASP A 46 13.63 13.60 20.16
C ASP A 46 15.12 13.80 20.51
N ILE A 47 15.81 12.73 20.92
CA ILE A 47 17.26 12.75 21.15
C ILE A 47 18.02 13.06 19.85
N ALA A 48 17.70 12.39 18.75
CA ALA A 48 18.34 12.62 17.45
C ALA A 48 18.11 14.05 16.92
N GLU A 49 16.92 14.61 17.14
CA GLU A 49 16.58 15.98 16.77
C GLU A 49 17.48 16.99 17.47
N LYS A 50 17.51 16.94 18.81
CA LYS A 50 18.26 17.84 19.68
C LYS A 50 19.76 17.76 19.44
N THR A 51 20.28 16.60 19.07
CA THR A 51 21.72 16.35 19.02
C THR A 51 22.34 16.38 17.63
N ARG A 52 21.55 16.24 16.56
CA ARG A 52 22.06 16.07 15.18
C ARG A 52 21.36 16.92 14.15
N VAL A 53 20.03 16.84 14.09
CA VAL A 53 19.23 17.51 13.02
C VAL A 53 19.44 19.02 13.05
N ASN A 54 19.46 19.59 14.25
CA ASN A 54 19.66 21.03 14.45
C ASN A 54 21.12 21.50 14.27
N LYS A 55 22.09 20.59 14.07
CA LYS A 55 23.51 20.95 13.87
C LYS A 55 23.89 21.23 12.41
N THR A 56 23.01 20.99 11.45
CA THR A 56 23.28 21.22 10.02
C THR A 56 22.27 22.19 9.43
N ASN A 57 22.74 23.25 8.77
CA ASN A 57 21.87 24.15 8.01
C ASN A 57 21.57 23.63 6.59
N ASN A 58 22.24 22.56 6.15
CA ASN A 58 21.94 21.91 4.88
C ASN A 58 20.72 20.99 5.04
N ILE A 59 19.63 21.33 4.35
CA ILE A 59 18.35 20.61 4.40
C ILE A 59 18.44 19.15 3.94
N GLU A 60 19.25 18.84 2.92
CA GLU A 60 19.47 17.47 2.45
C GLU A 60 20.14 16.61 3.54
N LYS A 61 21.11 17.19 4.25
CA LYS A 61 21.75 16.53 5.39
C LYS A 61 20.77 16.33 6.56
N LYS A 62 19.74 17.17 6.72
CA LYS A 62 18.72 17.00 7.78
C LYS A 62 17.89 15.73 7.60
N TYR A 63 17.51 15.36 6.38
CA TYR A 63 16.75 14.12 6.10
C TYR A 63 17.48 12.85 6.54
N THR A 64 18.82 12.84 6.50
CA THR A 64 19.62 11.67 6.90
C THR A 64 20.17 11.75 8.33
N ALA A 65 20.05 12.91 9.00
CA ALA A 65 20.63 13.15 10.31
C ALA A 65 20.06 12.22 11.41
N TRP A 66 18.77 11.88 11.31
CA TRP A 66 18.08 10.94 12.21
C TRP A 66 18.67 9.53 12.14
N PHE A 67 19.13 9.12 10.96
CA PHE A 67 19.63 7.77 10.70
C PHE A 67 21.16 7.65 10.77
N SER A 68 21.89 8.72 11.09
CA SER A 68 23.36 8.72 11.07
C SER A 68 23.95 7.72 12.08
N PRO A 69 24.99 6.94 11.74
CA PRO A 69 25.55 5.94 12.64
C PRO A 69 26.43 6.55 13.75
N LYS A 70 26.78 7.85 13.66
CA LYS A 70 27.78 8.43 14.59
C LYS A 70 27.21 8.63 16.00
N ASN A 71 27.78 7.90 16.94
CA ASN A 71 27.44 7.84 18.37
C ASN A 71 27.33 9.24 19.01
N LEU A 72 26.44 9.39 20.00
CA LEU A 72 26.28 10.63 20.78
C LEU A 72 27.57 11.03 21.52
N PHE A 73 28.49 10.08 21.75
CA PHE A 73 29.74 10.25 22.53
C PHE A 73 30.94 9.44 22.00
N GLY A 74 30.94 8.97 20.75
CA GLY A 74 32.12 8.29 20.15
C GLY A 74 32.52 6.91 20.70
N ILE A 75 32.00 6.42 21.84
CA ILE A 75 32.59 5.24 22.52
C ILE A 75 31.69 3.99 22.57
N PHE A 76 30.36 4.10 22.39
CA PHE A 76 29.46 2.94 22.34
C PHE A 76 28.61 2.92 21.05
N PRO A 77 28.53 1.79 20.31
CA PRO A 77 27.59 1.66 19.19
C PRO A 77 26.19 1.96 19.71
N ASN A 78 25.36 2.72 18.96
CA ASN A 78 23.96 3.00 19.29
C ASN A 78 23.28 1.73 19.84
N PRO A 79 23.17 1.55 21.16
CA PRO A 79 22.95 0.21 21.72
C PRO A 79 21.49 -0.22 21.59
N PHE A 80 20.66 0.61 20.96
CA PHE A 80 19.22 0.45 20.91
C PHE A 80 18.62 0.51 19.50
N HIS A 81 19.40 0.82 18.46
CA HIS A 81 18.88 1.02 17.09
C HIS A 81 17.55 1.81 17.08
N LEU A 82 17.43 2.85 17.92
CA LEU A 82 16.14 3.48 18.21
C LEU A 82 15.43 3.98 16.95
N VAL A 83 16.18 4.30 15.90
CA VAL A 83 15.68 4.60 14.56
C VAL A 83 16.43 3.73 13.54
N PRO A 84 15.84 2.62 13.07
CA PRO A 84 16.45 1.80 12.02
C PRO A 84 16.78 2.61 10.76
N ARG A 85 17.93 2.35 10.13
CA ARG A 85 18.41 3.11 8.96
C ARG A 85 18.09 2.36 7.65
N PRO A 86 17.30 2.93 6.73
CA PRO A 86 17.13 2.38 5.38
C PRO A 86 18.37 2.71 4.52
N ALA A 87 19.51 2.08 4.84
CA ALA A 87 20.84 2.49 4.37
C ALA A 87 20.99 2.45 2.84
N ARG A 88 20.45 1.39 2.21
CA ARG A 88 20.45 1.26 0.74
C ARG A 88 19.63 2.38 0.11
N LEU A 89 18.41 2.61 0.59
CA LEU A 89 17.51 3.60 0.01
C LEU A 89 18.12 5.01 0.07
N ILE A 90 18.68 5.39 1.22
CA ILE A 90 19.39 6.67 1.39
C ILE A 90 20.49 6.85 0.33
N GLN A 91 21.18 5.77 -0.05
CA GLN A 91 22.24 5.83 -1.06
C GLN A 91 21.74 5.78 -2.51
N LYS A 92 20.54 5.23 -2.74
CA LYS A 92 20.07 4.83 -4.07
C LYS A 92 18.80 5.52 -4.53
N TRP A 93 18.10 6.29 -3.70
CA TRP A 93 16.81 6.89 -4.05
C TRP A 93 16.84 7.78 -5.31
N GLU A 94 17.97 8.41 -5.62
CA GLU A 94 18.13 9.21 -6.86
C GLU A 94 18.41 8.36 -8.11
N ASP A 95 18.70 7.07 -7.96
CA ASP A 95 18.94 6.14 -9.07
C ASP A 95 17.61 5.79 -9.75
N ASP A 96 17.51 6.02 -11.06
CA ASP A 96 16.32 5.72 -11.86
C ASP A 96 15.95 4.23 -11.77
N ARG A 97 16.94 3.34 -11.68
CA ARG A 97 16.69 1.90 -11.53
C ARG A 97 16.15 1.54 -10.17
N GLU A 98 16.54 2.26 -9.12
CA GLU A 98 15.97 2.02 -7.79
C GLU A 98 14.53 2.52 -7.71
N MET A 99 14.21 3.67 -8.31
CA MET A 99 12.82 4.13 -8.42
C MET A 99 11.99 3.12 -9.22
N ALA A 100 12.45 2.70 -10.41
CA ALA A 100 11.72 1.74 -11.23
C ALA A 100 11.50 0.39 -10.53
N ARG A 101 12.51 -0.12 -9.80
CA ARG A 101 12.40 -1.33 -8.99
C ARG A 101 11.29 -1.25 -7.94
N GLN A 102 11.04 -0.06 -7.36
CA GLN A 102 10.00 0.12 -6.34
C GLN A 102 8.59 -0.13 -6.86
N PHE A 103 8.33 0.00 -8.16
CA PHE A 103 7.04 -0.35 -8.77
C PHE A 103 6.81 -1.87 -8.86
N LEU A 104 7.85 -2.68 -8.67
CA LEU A 104 7.77 -4.14 -8.66
C LEU A 104 7.94 -4.73 -7.26
N ALA A 105 8.77 -4.12 -6.43
CA ALA A 105 9.18 -4.69 -5.14
C ALA A 105 9.40 -3.59 -4.08
N GLY A 106 8.65 -2.49 -4.19
CA GLY A 106 8.58 -1.42 -3.21
C GLY A 106 7.31 -1.51 -2.37
N VAL A 107 6.88 -0.36 -1.84
CA VAL A 107 5.69 -0.25 -0.99
C VAL A 107 4.36 -0.30 -1.75
N ASN A 108 4.37 0.03 -3.05
CA ASN A 108 3.18 -0.02 -3.90
C ASN A 108 3.41 -0.84 -5.18
N PRO A 109 3.61 -2.17 -5.08
CA PRO A 109 3.88 -3.02 -6.22
C PRO A 109 2.63 -3.29 -7.09
N VAL A 110 1.45 -2.78 -6.71
CA VAL A 110 0.17 -3.13 -7.36
C VAL A 110 -0.27 -2.14 -8.44
N MET A 111 0.46 -1.04 -8.65
CA MET A 111 0.07 -0.02 -9.65
C MET A 111 0.61 -0.25 -11.06
N ILE A 112 1.73 -0.97 -11.20
CA ILE A 112 2.35 -1.20 -12.50
C ILE A 112 1.49 -2.13 -13.36
N GLN A 113 1.39 -1.84 -14.66
CA GLN A 113 0.59 -2.57 -15.64
C GLN A 113 1.39 -2.82 -16.91
N VAL A 114 1.05 -3.90 -17.62
CA VAL A 114 1.57 -4.19 -18.96
C VAL A 114 0.81 -3.37 -19.99
N CYS A 115 1.54 -2.63 -20.82
CA CYS A 115 0.96 -1.93 -21.96
C CYS A 115 0.81 -2.91 -23.14
N LYS A 116 -0.43 -3.32 -23.42
CA LYS A 116 -0.79 -4.21 -24.53
C LYS A 116 -1.00 -3.42 -25.83
N ASP A 117 -1.62 -2.26 -25.72
CA ASP A 117 -1.87 -1.34 -26.83
C ASP A 117 -1.44 0.08 -26.46
N PRO A 118 -0.22 0.50 -26.89
CA PRO A 118 0.29 1.83 -26.63
C PRO A 118 -0.63 2.96 -27.13
N THR A 119 -1.37 2.73 -28.21
CA THR A 119 -2.22 3.76 -28.84
C THR A 119 -3.38 4.17 -27.95
N ASN A 120 -3.95 3.20 -27.24
CA ASN A 120 -5.10 3.41 -26.36
C ASN A 120 -4.71 3.64 -24.89
N GLN A 121 -3.53 3.16 -24.46
CA GLN A 121 -3.12 3.22 -23.05
C GLN A 121 -2.14 4.37 -22.72
N LEU A 122 -1.45 4.92 -23.72
CA LEU A 122 -0.58 6.08 -23.56
C LEU A 122 -1.24 7.35 -24.11
N SER A 123 -0.86 8.49 -23.55
CA SER A 123 -1.35 9.79 -24.03
C SER A 123 -0.77 10.14 -25.41
N PRO A 124 -1.44 11.00 -26.19
CA PRO A 124 -0.86 11.55 -27.42
C PRO A 124 0.52 12.21 -27.19
N LYS A 125 0.72 12.91 -26.06
CA LYS A 125 2.01 13.54 -25.73
C LYS A 125 3.14 12.55 -25.49
N LEU A 126 2.87 11.43 -24.83
CA LEU A 126 3.85 10.36 -24.69
C LEU A 126 4.18 9.74 -26.05
N LEU A 127 3.18 9.48 -26.90
CA LEU A 127 3.39 8.91 -28.24
C LEU A 127 4.21 9.85 -29.14
N GLU A 128 3.86 11.14 -29.18
CA GLU A 128 4.64 12.20 -29.86
C GLU A 128 6.09 12.24 -29.37
N PHE A 129 6.28 12.19 -28.04
CA PHE A 129 7.61 12.16 -27.44
C PHE A 129 8.40 10.94 -27.91
N PHE A 130 7.85 9.74 -27.80
CA PHE A 130 8.55 8.51 -28.20
C PHE A 130 8.88 8.49 -29.69
N GLN A 131 7.96 8.94 -30.55
CA GLN A 131 8.21 9.11 -31.97
C GLN A 131 9.38 10.08 -32.23
N SER A 132 9.39 11.25 -31.57
CA SER A 132 10.48 12.23 -31.69
C SER A 132 11.85 11.70 -31.25
N LYS A 133 11.86 10.74 -30.32
CA LYS A 133 13.08 10.08 -29.81
C LYS A 133 13.40 8.77 -30.52
N LYS A 134 12.64 8.41 -31.57
CA LYS A 134 12.79 7.15 -32.33
C LYS A 134 12.70 5.91 -31.41
N ILE A 135 11.89 5.97 -30.35
CA ILE A 135 11.59 4.83 -29.47
C ILE A 135 10.35 4.13 -30.02
N ASN A 136 10.50 2.90 -30.50
CA ASN A 136 9.41 2.11 -31.06
C ASN A 136 8.63 1.39 -29.95
N VAL A 137 7.69 2.11 -29.33
CA VAL A 137 6.87 1.57 -28.22
C VAL A 137 5.95 0.44 -28.66
N GLN A 138 5.52 0.40 -29.92
CA GLN A 138 4.72 -0.69 -30.47
C GLN A 138 5.52 -2.01 -30.47
N GLN A 139 6.77 -1.98 -30.89
CA GLN A 139 7.65 -3.14 -30.82
C GLN A 139 7.92 -3.57 -29.36
N ILE A 140 8.21 -2.61 -28.47
CA ILE A 140 8.48 -2.92 -27.05
C ILE A 140 7.23 -3.57 -26.40
N ALA A 141 6.02 -3.08 -26.72
CA ALA A 141 4.76 -3.67 -26.26
C ALA A 141 4.53 -5.08 -26.84
N ALA A 142 4.76 -5.29 -28.14
CA ALA A 142 4.65 -6.60 -28.78
C ALA A 142 5.58 -7.65 -28.16
N GLU A 143 6.74 -7.24 -27.66
CA GLU A 143 7.68 -8.09 -26.94
C GLU A 143 7.31 -8.32 -25.45
N LYS A 144 6.14 -7.81 -25.00
CA LYS A 144 5.69 -7.77 -23.59
C LYS A 144 6.69 -7.07 -22.66
N ARG A 145 7.28 -5.95 -23.12
CA ARG A 145 8.30 -5.20 -22.36
C ARG A 145 7.93 -3.76 -22.06
N LEU A 146 6.79 -3.26 -22.55
CA LEU A 146 6.33 -1.90 -22.24
C LEU A 146 5.40 -1.96 -21.04
N LEU A 147 5.74 -1.24 -19.98
CA LEU A 147 4.94 -1.17 -18.75
C LEU A 147 4.67 0.28 -18.38
N PHE A 148 3.63 0.53 -17.59
CA PHE A 148 3.32 1.87 -17.10
C PHE A 148 2.63 1.83 -15.74
N ALA A 149 2.63 2.95 -15.04
CA ALA A 149 1.73 3.21 -13.93
C ALA A 149 1.01 4.54 -14.19
N ASP A 150 -0.29 4.57 -13.91
CA ASP A 150 -1.18 5.68 -14.26
C ASP A 150 -1.86 6.25 -13.02
N TYR A 151 -1.62 7.54 -12.78
CA TYR A 151 -2.22 8.34 -11.72
C TYR A 151 -3.01 9.51 -12.31
N SER A 152 -3.48 9.39 -13.56
CA SER A 152 -4.22 10.46 -14.24
C SER A 152 -5.54 10.81 -13.56
N GLU A 153 -6.16 9.87 -12.83
CA GLU A 153 -7.38 10.11 -12.07
C GLU A 153 -7.19 11.11 -10.92
N LEU A 154 -5.95 11.40 -10.48
CA LEU A 154 -5.73 12.53 -9.56
C LEU A 154 -6.19 13.88 -10.16
N ALA A 155 -6.24 14.02 -11.49
CA ALA A 155 -6.70 15.25 -12.15
C ALA A 155 -8.21 15.49 -12.00
N THR A 156 -8.98 14.49 -11.54
CA THR A 156 -10.45 14.60 -11.38
C THR A 156 -10.88 14.87 -9.95
N LEU A 157 -9.92 15.01 -9.04
CA LEU A 157 -10.19 15.24 -7.61
C LEU A 157 -10.69 16.65 -7.36
N GLU A 158 -11.78 16.75 -6.60
CA GLU A 158 -12.29 18.05 -6.15
C GLU A 158 -11.38 18.69 -5.12
N LYS A 159 -11.19 20.02 -5.15
CA LYS A 159 -10.33 20.74 -4.21
C LYS A 159 -10.64 20.40 -2.74
N ASN A 160 -9.65 19.90 -2.00
CA ASN A 160 -9.77 19.67 -0.57
C ASN A 160 -9.84 21.02 0.19
N PRO A 161 -10.90 21.29 0.99
CA PRO A 161 -10.99 22.54 1.77
C PRO A 161 -9.91 22.67 2.85
N HIS A 162 -9.29 21.55 3.27
CA HIS A 162 -8.20 21.53 4.24
C HIS A 162 -6.81 21.46 3.58
N ASN A 163 -6.68 21.74 2.27
CA ASN A 163 -5.44 21.55 1.48
C ASN A 163 -4.23 22.42 1.91
N ALA A 164 -4.33 23.15 3.01
CA ALA A 164 -3.24 23.92 3.59
C ALA A 164 -2.65 23.21 4.83
N TYR A 165 -1.34 23.25 4.96
CA TYR A 165 -0.63 22.83 6.15
C TYR A 165 -0.92 23.78 7.32
N PRO A 166 -1.27 23.28 8.51
CA PRO A 166 -1.37 24.13 9.69
C PRO A 166 -0.02 24.81 9.96
N GLU A 167 -0.04 26.14 10.15
CA GLU A 167 1.17 26.96 10.38
C GLU A 167 1.85 26.67 11.72
N CYS A 168 1.10 26.13 12.67
CA CYS A 168 1.60 25.62 13.95
C CYS A 168 0.56 24.69 14.57
N TYR A 169 0.95 23.93 15.59
CA TYR A 169 0.10 23.04 16.42
C TYR A 169 -0.90 23.85 17.28
N ASN A 170 -1.48 24.91 16.73
CA ASN A 170 -2.39 25.80 17.42
C ASN A 170 -3.75 25.79 16.67
N PRO A 171 -4.78 25.13 17.22
CA PRO A 171 -6.06 24.91 16.56
C PRO A 171 -6.88 26.20 16.29
N THR A 172 -6.37 27.37 16.70
CA THR A 172 -7.02 28.67 16.52
C THR A 172 -6.42 29.52 15.38
N VAL A 173 -5.38 29.07 14.69
CA VAL A 173 -4.77 29.83 13.60
C VAL A 173 -5.41 29.44 12.27
N ALA A 174 -6.03 30.42 11.61
CA ALA A 174 -6.62 30.24 10.28
C ALA A 174 -5.54 29.77 9.29
N PHE A 175 -5.92 28.83 8.42
CA PHE A 175 -5.09 28.36 7.32
C PHE A 175 -4.61 29.55 6.48
N SER A 176 -3.30 29.67 6.25
CA SER A 176 -2.78 30.64 5.29
C SER A 176 -2.59 30.00 3.91
N GLU A 177 -2.84 30.77 2.86
CA GLU A 177 -2.60 30.35 1.47
C GLU A 177 -1.12 30.08 1.16
N SER A 178 -0.21 30.43 2.08
CA SER A 178 1.24 30.30 1.90
C SER A 178 1.79 28.89 2.13
N ASN A 179 0.98 27.94 2.62
CA ASN A 179 1.44 26.61 3.02
C ASN A 179 0.59 25.49 2.41
N LEU A 180 0.28 25.58 1.12
CA LEU A 180 -0.53 24.59 0.42
C LEU A 180 0.19 23.24 0.24
N ARG A 181 -0.61 22.18 0.17
CA ARG A 181 -0.19 20.87 -0.29
C ARG A 181 -0.46 20.69 -1.77
N TYR A 182 0.47 20.02 -2.43
CA TYR A 182 0.43 19.84 -3.88
C TYR A 182 0.57 18.37 -4.26
N PHE A 183 -0.11 17.99 -5.33
CA PHE A 183 0.06 16.74 -6.03
C PHE A 183 -0.11 17.01 -7.53
N GLN A 184 0.36 16.09 -8.38
CA GLN A 184 0.17 16.18 -9.82
C GLN A 184 -0.28 14.84 -10.35
N ALA A 185 -1.30 14.87 -11.21
CA ALA A 185 -1.63 13.74 -12.05
C ALA A 185 -0.41 13.39 -12.92
N SER A 186 -0.07 12.11 -12.95
CA SER A 186 1.14 11.65 -13.62
C SER A 186 0.96 10.28 -14.26
N LYS A 187 1.75 10.03 -15.30
CA LYS A 187 1.89 8.72 -15.92
C LYS A 187 3.37 8.43 -16.13
N ILE A 188 3.85 7.30 -15.65
CA ILE A 188 5.25 6.87 -15.79
C ILE A 188 5.32 5.63 -16.67
N VAL A 189 6.24 5.63 -17.63
CA VAL A 189 6.39 4.55 -18.63
C VAL A 189 7.77 3.91 -18.47
N PHE A 190 7.80 2.59 -18.51
CA PHE A 190 8.98 1.75 -18.31
C PHE A 190 9.22 0.81 -19.48
N GLU A 191 10.49 0.43 -19.65
CA GLU A 191 10.90 -0.70 -20.47
C GLU A 191 11.45 -1.80 -19.56
N LEU A 192 10.91 -3.00 -19.69
CA LEU A 192 11.51 -4.21 -19.13
C LEU A 192 12.69 -4.62 -20.02
N GLY A 193 13.87 -4.72 -19.42
CA GLY A 193 15.06 -5.17 -20.13
C GLY A 193 14.85 -6.54 -20.77
N ARG A 194 15.55 -6.84 -21.87
CA ARG A 194 15.35 -8.09 -22.63
C ARG A 194 15.55 -9.37 -21.79
N ALA A 195 16.48 -9.34 -20.84
CA ALA A 195 16.70 -10.43 -19.87
C ALA A 195 15.67 -10.48 -18.72
N ARG A 196 14.73 -9.52 -18.69
CA ARG A 196 13.65 -9.37 -17.71
C ARG A 196 14.10 -9.30 -16.24
N GLN A 197 15.30 -8.75 -16.03
CA GLN A 197 15.93 -8.62 -14.70
C GLN A 197 15.78 -7.21 -14.07
N HIS A 198 15.36 -6.21 -14.84
CA HIS A 198 15.22 -4.82 -14.36
C HIS A 198 14.26 -4.03 -15.25
N LEU A 199 13.72 -2.96 -14.66
CA LEU A 199 12.97 -1.91 -15.36
C LEU A 199 13.86 -0.68 -15.52
N ASP A 200 13.78 -0.05 -16.69
CA ASP A 200 14.33 1.29 -16.92
C ASP A 200 13.18 2.27 -17.19
N ILE A 201 13.28 3.49 -16.66
CA ILE A 201 12.28 4.54 -16.87
C ILE A 201 12.51 5.16 -18.25
N LEU A 202 11.48 5.15 -19.11
CA LEU A 202 11.52 5.78 -20.43
C LEU A 202 11.13 7.27 -20.34
N ALA A 203 9.99 7.54 -19.70
CA ALA A 203 9.42 8.88 -19.61
C ALA A 203 8.46 9.01 -18.42
N ILE A 204 8.29 10.26 -17.96
CA ILE A 204 7.28 10.69 -17.00
C ILE A 204 6.47 11.79 -17.65
N GLU A 205 5.16 11.62 -17.76
CA GLU A 205 4.22 12.69 -18.07
C GLU A 205 3.67 13.28 -16.77
N LEU A 206 3.68 14.61 -16.65
CA LEU A 206 3.03 15.34 -15.57
C LEU A 206 2.02 16.32 -16.17
N ASP A 207 0.86 16.43 -15.53
CA ASP A 207 -0.06 17.53 -15.82
C ASP A 207 0.41 18.83 -15.17
N MET A 208 0.62 19.88 -15.98
CA MET A 208 1.20 21.15 -15.54
C MET A 208 0.14 22.18 -15.12
N VAL A 209 -1.10 21.76 -14.92
CA VAL A 209 -2.16 22.60 -14.34
C VAL A 209 -2.43 22.21 -12.90
N HIS A 210 -2.52 23.21 -12.02
CA HIS A 210 -2.89 23.01 -10.63
C HIS A 210 -4.41 22.96 -10.52
N ASP A 211 -4.93 21.79 -10.17
CA ASP A 211 -6.19 21.66 -9.43
C ASP A 211 -7.39 22.30 -10.17
N THR A 212 -7.68 21.81 -11.38
CA THR A 212 -8.92 22.15 -12.07
C THR A 212 -9.79 20.91 -12.20
N ASN A 213 -11.02 20.98 -11.66
CA ASN A 213 -12.13 20.04 -11.96
C ASN A 213 -12.55 20.05 -13.45
N ASP A 214 -11.68 20.53 -14.35
CA ASP A 214 -11.92 20.80 -15.75
C ASP A 214 -10.84 20.13 -16.60
N ALA A 215 -11.17 18.97 -17.13
CA ALA A 215 -10.29 18.18 -17.99
C ALA A 215 -9.88 18.90 -19.28
N THR A 216 -10.56 19.99 -19.67
CA THR A 216 -10.21 20.78 -20.87
C THR A 216 -9.01 21.69 -20.67
N LYS A 217 -8.58 21.89 -19.42
CA LYS A 217 -7.45 22.76 -19.06
C LYS A 217 -6.14 22.02 -18.84
N ARG A 218 -6.08 20.70 -19.05
CA ARG A 218 -4.85 19.91 -18.82
C ARG A 218 -3.71 20.39 -19.73
N ASP A 219 -2.50 20.47 -19.18
CA ASP A 219 -1.27 20.80 -19.93
C ASP A 219 -0.20 19.73 -19.67
N PRO A 220 -0.34 18.53 -20.28
CA PRO A 220 0.60 17.45 -20.07
C PRO A 220 1.98 17.75 -20.67
N GLN A 221 3.03 17.62 -19.86
CA GLN A 221 4.42 17.72 -20.29
C GLN A 221 5.20 16.44 -19.98
N VAL A 222 6.06 16.04 -20.93
CA VAL A 222 6.87 14.83 -20.84
C VAL A 222 8.31 15.16 -20.42
N PHE A 223 8.75 14.47 -19.37
CA PHE A 223 10.09 14.52 -18.80
C PHE A 223 10.81 13.18 -19.03
N SER A 224 12.11 13.24 -19.29
CA SER A 224 12.93 12.03 -19.45
C SER A 224 14.38 12.30 -19.07
N ARG A 225 15.04 11.30 -18.49
CA ARG A 225 16.47 11.38 -18.10
C ARG A 225 17.39 11.79 -19.24
N TYR A 226 17.00 11.54 -20.49
CA TYR A 226 17.82 11.81 -21.67
C TYR A 226 17.69 13.25 -22.18
N THR A 227 16.62 13.96 -21.84
CA THR A 227 16.26 15.24 -22.47
C THR A 227 15.98 16.35 -21.48
N SER A 228 15.63 16.00 -20.24
CA SER A 228 15.34 16.98 -19.19
C SER A 228 16.61 17.35 -18.43
N PRO A 229 16.78 18.62 -18.04
CA PRO A 229 17.83 19.01 -17.09
C PRO A 229 17.78 18.16 -15.82
N LYS A 230 18.95 17.88 -15.22
CA LYS A 230 19.08 16.98 -14.06
C LYS A 230 18.09 17.27 -12.93
N ASN A 231 17.92 18.53 -12.55
CA ASN A 231 17.04 18.91 -11.43
C ASN A 231 15.56 18.91 -11.82
N ASP A 232 15.24 19.12 -13.10
CA ASP A 232 13.89 19.00 -13.63
C ASP A 232 13.46 17.52 -13.62
N TRP A 233 14.37 16.62 -13.99
CA TRP A 233 14.17 15.18 -13.90
C TRP A 233 13.97 14.73 -12.44
N LEU A 234 14.81 15.22 -11.52
CA LEU A 234 14.66 14.93 -10.09
C LEU A 234 13.29 15.37 -9.56
N MET A 235 12.86 16.59 -9.89
CA MET A 235 11.55 17.10 -9.48
C MET A 235 10.42 16.27 -10.08
N ALA A 236 10.52 15.86 -11.35
CA ALA A 236 9.51 15.01 -11.98
C ALA A 236 9.36 13.64 -11.28
N LYS A 237 10.48 13.02 -10.88
CA LYS A 237 10.47 11.79 -10.09
C LYS A 237 9.81 11.97 -8.72
N ILE A 238 10.07 13.10 -8.05
CA ILE A 238 9.42 13.43 -6.77
C ILE A 238 7.91 13.60 -6.97
N CYS A 239 7.45 14.27 -8.03
CA CYS A 239 6.02 14.41 -8.31
C CYS A 239 5.32 13.05 -8.50
N VAL A 240 5.92 12.14 -9.27
CA VAL A 240 5.40 10.76 -9.43
C VAL A 240 5.42 10.01 -8.11
N ALA A 241 6.49 10.13 -7.32
CA ALA A 241 6.59 9.47 -6.01
C ALA A 241 5.50 9.97 -5.04
N THR A 242 5.20 11.27 -5.05
CA THR A 242 4.10 11.85 -4.26
C THR A 242 2.75 11.33 -4.74
N ALA A 243 2.50 11.30 -6.06
CA ALA A 243 1.26 10.77 -6.64
C ALA A 243 1.04 9.29 -6.28
N ASP A 244 2.09 8.47 -6.41
CA ASP A 244 2.04 7.06 -6.01
C ASP A 244 1.84 6.89 -4.50
N SER A 245 2.38 7.79 -3.68
CA SER A 245 2.11 7.78 -2.23
C SER A 245 0.65 8.05 -1.91
N GLN A 246 -0.03 8.92 -2.68
CA GLN A 246 -1.45 9.16 -2.48
C GLN A 246 -2.25 7.91 -2.82
N TYR A 247 -1.98 7.28 -3.97
CA TYR A 247 -2.66 6.05 -4.36
C TYR A 247 -2.33 4.86 -3.45
N HIS A 248 -1.10 4.79 -2.95
CA HIS A 248 -0.68 3.74 -2.04
C HIS A 248 -1.50 3.79 -0.74
N GLU A 249 -1.38 4.86 0.04
CA GLU A 249 -1.97 4.91 1.37
C GLU A 249 -3.49 4.81 1.32
N TRP A 250 -4.08 5.51 0.34
CA TRP A 250 -5.51 5.67 0.26
C TRP A 250 -6.18 4.51 -0.46
N VAL A 251 -5.77 4.20 -1.68
CA VAL A 251 -6.46 3.18 -2.49
C VAL A 251 -5.90 1.79 -2.23
N SER A 252 -4.58 1.63 -2.35
CA SER A 252 -3.95 0.31 -2.33
C SER A 252 -3.94 -0.30 -0.92
N HIS A 253 -3.63 0.53 0.08
CA HIS A 253 -3.53 0.14 1.48
C HIS A 253 -4.88 0.24 2.18
N LEU A 254 -5.32 1.43 2.58
CA LEU A 254 -6.55 1.60 3.36
C LEU A 254 -7.79 1.05 2.63
N GLY A 255 -7.96 1.38 1.35
CA GLY A 255 -9.09 0.92 0.52
C GLY A 255 -9.14 -0.59 0.30
N ASN A 256 -8.19 -1.10 -0.49
CA ASN A 256 -8.19 -2.48 -0.99
C ASN A 256 -7.82 -3.52 0.09
N THR A 257 -7.41 -3.11 1.30
CA THR A 257 -7.19 -4.04 2.42
C THR A 257 -8.16 -3.78 3.56
N HIS A 258 -7.91 -2.78 4.41
CA HIS A 258 -8.69 -2.51 5.61
C HIS A 258 -10.19 -2.39 5.34
N LEU A 259 -10.57 -1.45 4.46
CA LEU A 259 -11.99 -1.14 4.22
C LEU A 259 -12.68 -2.22 3.40
N THR A 260 -11.96 -2.90 2.51
CA THR A 260 -12.49 -4.04 1.74
C THR A 260 -12.71 -5.26 2.62
N PHE A 261 -11.83 -5.52 3.60
CA PHE A 261 -11.90 -6.71 4.43
C PHE A 261 -12.87 -6.61 5.61
N GLU A 262 -13.06 -5.41 6.18
CA GLU A 262 -13.99 -5.16 7.29
C GLU A 262 -15.43 -5.70 7.09
N PRO A 263 -16.14 -5.41 5.97
CA PRO A 263 -17.50 -5.92 5.75
C PRO A 263 -17.55 -7.46 5.67
N HIS A 264 -16.50 -8.11 5.21
CA HIS A 264 -16.42 -9.58 5.25
C HIS A 264 -16.38 -10.13 6.67
N ILE A 265 -15.63 -9.49 7.58
CA ILE A 265 -15.59 -9.89 9.00
C ILE A 265 -16.99 -9.78 9.62
N ILE A 266 -17.72 -8.71 9.30
CA ILE A 266 -19.09 -8.51 9.78
C ILE A 266 -20.02 -9.62 9.26
N ALA A 267 -19.95 -9.95 7.97
CA ALA A 267 -20.76 -11.03 7.38
C ALA A 267 -20.44 -12.40 8.00
N ILE A 268 -19.16 -12.73 8.16
CA ILE A 268 -18.69 -13.96 8.84
C ILE A 268 -19.22 -14.01 10.27
N HIS A 269 -19.16 -12.88 11.00
CA HIS A 269 -19.65 -12.83 12.37
C HIS A 269 -21.17 -13.06 12.45
N ASN A 270 -21.92 -12.41 11.56
CA ASN A 270 -23.38 -12.50 11.56
C ASN A 270 -23.91 -13.87 11.13
N THR A 271 -23.09 -14.67 10.46
CA THR A 271 -23.47 -15.98 9.93
C THR A 271 -22.64 -17.08 10.57
N LEU A 272 -21.44 -17.35 10.06
CA LEU A 272 -20.59 -18.47 10.47
C LEU A 272 -20.36 -18.52 11.99
N TYR A 273 -20.00 -17.40 12.64
CA TYR A 273 -19.76 -17.36 14.09
C TYR A 273 -21.04 -17.60 14.90
N LYS A 274 -22.10 -16.83 14.65
CA LYS A 274 -23.36 -16.93 15.41
C LYS A 274 -24.01 -18.30 15.33
N HIS A 275 -23.84 -18.98 14.21
CA HIS A 275 -24.35 -20.34 13.98
C HIS A 275 -23.38 -21.44 14.39
N SER A 276 -22.24 -21.11 15.02
CA SER A 276 -21.19 -22.08 15.42
C SER A 276 -20.73 -22.98 14.26
N HIS A 277 -20.67 -22.40 13.05
CA HIS A 277 -20.34 -23.11 11.83
C HIS A 277 -18.84 -23.48 11.80
N PRO A 278 -18.44 -24.68 11.35
CA PRO A 278 -17.03 -25.09 11.32
C PRO A 278 -16.09 -24.16 10.55
N LEU A 279 -16.60 -23.44 9.54
CA LEU A 279 -15.79 -22.45 8.81
C LEU A 279 -15.38 -21.25 9.67
N TRP A 280 -16.04 -20.99 10.81
CA TRP A 280 -15.56 -19.98 11.75
C TRP A 280 -14.17 -20.30 12.27
N ASP A 281 -13.86 -21.58 12.52
CA ASP A 281 -12.54 -22.00 13.01
C ASP A 281 -11.43 -21.65 12.00
N PHE A 282 -11.75 -21.63 10.70
CA PHE A 282 -10.82 -21.13 9.69
C PHE A 282 -10.64 -19.61 9.76
N PHE A 283 -11.73 -18.84 9.86
CA PHE A 283 -11.70 -17.38 9.77
C PHE A 283 -11.34 -16.68 11.08
N GLU A 284 -11.50 -17.31 12.23
CA GLU A 284 -11.22 -16.69 13.52
C GLU A 284 -9.84 -15.99 13.57
N PRO A 285 -8.71 -16.63 13.20
CA PRO A 285 -7.41 -15.98 13.22
C PRO A 285 -7.28 -14.82 12.21
N LEU A 286 -8.09 -14.81 11.14
CA LEU A 286 -8.06 -13.81 10.07
C LEU A 286 -8.86 -12.54 10.44
N THR A 287 -9.79 -12.64 11.38
CA THR A 287 -10.67 -11.52 11.79
C THR A 287 -10.13 -10.69 12.96
N LYS A 288 -9.05 -11.15 13.61
CA LYS A 288 -8.55 -10.51 14.84
C LYS A 288 -8.05 -9.09 14.56
N ASP A 289 -8.35 -8.20 15.49
CA ASP A 289 -7.85 -6.81 15.59
C ASP A 289 -8.34 -5.83 14.51
N THR A 290 -8.71 -6.29 13.31
CA THR A 290 -9.06 -5.43 12.16
C THR A 290 -10.23 -4.48 12.44
N LEU A 291 -11.33 -4.96 13.04
CA LEU A 291 -12.50 -4.10 13.31
C LEU A 291 -12.17 -2.95 14.27
N LEU A 292 -11.43 -3.24 15.35
CA LEU A 292 -11.07 -2.21 16.33
C LEU A 292 -10.08 -1.21 15.71
N LEU A 293 -9.14 -1.72 14.92
CA LEU A 293 -8.17 -0.89 14.23
C LEU A 293 -8.84 0.06 13.24
N ASN A 294 -9.73 -0.44 12.38
CA ASN A 294 -10.44 0.39 11.41
C ASN A 294 -11.32 1.44 12.09
N TRP A 295 -12.00 1.08 13.19
CA TRP A 295 -12.74 2.04 14.01
C TRP A 295 -11.82 3.13 14.60
N ALA A 296 -10.64 2.77 15.11
CA ALA A 296 -9.65 3.72 15.61
C ALA A 296 -9.09 4.61 14.49
N ALA A 297 -8.82 4.04 13.31
CA ALA A 297 -8.34 4.76 12.13
C ALA A 297 -9.36 5.81 11.67
N ARG A 298 -10.65 5.49 11.62
CA ARG A 298 -11.73 6.47 11.32
C ARG A 298 -11.79 7.63 12.31
N SER A 299 -11.35 7.40 13.55
CA SER A 299 -11.33 8.41 14.61
C SER A 299 -10.04 9.24 14.66
N THR A 300 -8.97 8.79 14.01
CA THR A 300 -7.62 9.35 14.14
C THR A 300 -6.94 9.61 12.79
N LEU A 301 -6.66 8.55 12.01
CA LEU A 301 -5.90 8.61 10.76
C LEU A 301 -6.73 9.14 9.58
N ALA A 302 -7.91 8.55 9.37
CA ALA A 302 -8.81 8.78 8.25
C ALA A 302 -10.05 9.60 8.66
N LYS A 303 -9.93 10.38 9.75
CA LYS A 303 -10.94 11.36 10.11
C LYS A 303 -10.90 12.51 9.09
N PHE A 304 -12.05 13.09 8.77
CA PHE A 304 -12.10 14.36 8.04
C PHE A 304 -11.93 15.53 9.01
N GLY A 305 -10.96 16.40 8.77
CA GLY A 305 -10.72 17.56 9.62
C GLY A 305 -9.23 17.95 9.72
N PRO A 306 -8.93 19.22 10.04
CA PRO A 306 -7.57 19.75 10.10
C PRO A 306 -6.61 19.03 11.03
N ASP A 307 -7.11 18.33 12.05
CA ASP A 307 -6.28 17.63 13.03
C ASP A 307 -5.96 16.18 12.62
N ALA A 308 -6.69 15.63 11.65
CA ALA A 308 -6.52 14.25 11.21
C ALA A 308 -5.17 14.05 10.53
N PHE A 309 -4.54 12.89 10.74
CA PHE A 309 -3.26 12.59 10.10
C PHE A 309 -3.35 12.71 8.58
N GLY A 310 -4.39 12.14 7.96
CA GLY A 310 -4.62 12.22 6.52
C GLY A 310 -4.59 13.65 5.98
N ASP A 311 -5.42 14.53 6.54
CA ASP A 311 -5.51 15.93 6.14
C ASP A 311 -4.28 16.76 6.53
N ARG A 312 -3.49 16.39 7.55
CA ARG A 312 -2.27 17.13 7.93
C ARG A 312 -1.04 16.74 7.12
N MET A 313 -0.97 15.49 6.69
CA MET A 313 0.27 14.84 6.24
C MET A 313 0.28 14.44 4.77
N THR A 314 -0.90 14.20 4.18
CA THR A 314 -1.01 13.74 2.78
C THR A 314 -1.47 14.85 1.86
N SER A 315 -1.02 14.84 0.60
CA SER A 315 -1.37 15.90 -0.35
C SER A 315 -2.87 15.95 -0.67
N ILE A 316 -3.55 14.80 -0.76
CA ILE A 316 -4.98 14.80 -1.09
C ILE A 316 -5.88 14.87 0.16
N GLY A 317 -5.41 14.38 1.31
CA GLY A 317 -6.20 14.31 2.53
C GLY A 317 -7.40 13.35 2.47
N THR A 318 -8.17 13.32 3.56
CA THR A 318 -9.28 12.39 3.76
C THR A 318 -10.47 12.69 2.83
N GLY A 319 -10.73 13.97 2.53
CA GLY A 319 -11.86 14.38 1.69
C GLY A 319 -11.78 13.83 0.26
N GLN A 320 -10.65 14.04 -0.41
CA GLN A 320 -10.40 13.56 -1.77
C GLN A 320 -10.17 12.04 -1.82
N PHE A 321 -9.62 11.45 -0.76
CA PHE A 321 -9.50 9.99 -0.62
C PHE A 321 -10.85 9.27 -0.83
N MET A 322 -11.93 9.77 -0.21
CA MET A 322 -13.25 9.15 -0.32
C MET A 322 -13.77 9.10 -1.76
N GLN A 323 -13.39 10.08 -2.60
CA GLN A 323 -13.72 10.09 -4.02
C GLN A 323 -12.97 8.96 -4.76
N LEU A 324 -11.66 8.81 -4.53
CA LEU A 324 -10.87 7.73 -5.14
C LEU A 324 -11.39 6.34 -4.76
N ILE A 325 -11.73 6.12 -3.49
CA ILE A 325 -12.28 4.84 -3.05
C ILE A 325 -13.64 4.56 -3.65
N ARG A 326 -14.51 5.57 -3.75
CA ARG A 326 -15.79 5.41 -4.42
C ARG A 326 -15.60 4.98 -5.87
N ASN A 327 -14.78 5.71 -6.63
CA ASN A 327 -14.51 5.39 -8.03
C ASN A 327 -13.92 3.97 -8.19
N ARG A 328 -13.09 3.54 -7.22
CA ARG A 328 -12.54 2.19 -7.18
C ARG A 328 -13.63 1.15 -6.88
N TRP A 329 -14.46 1.39 -5.88
CA TRP A 329 -15.53 0.49 -5.45
C TRP A 329 -16.61 0.30 -6.52
N GLU A 330 -16.93 1.35 -7.30
CA GLU A 330 -17.85 1.27 -8.44
C GLU A 330 -17.40 0.29 -9.53
N LYS A 331 -16.09 0.03 -9.63
CA LYS A 331 -15.50 -0.90 -10.61
C LYS A 331 -15.06 -2.22 -9.97
N TYR A 332 -15.21 -2.35 -8.66
CA TYR A 332 -14.68 -3.47 -7.91
C TYR A 332 -15.42 -4.75 -8.27
N ASP A 333 -14.67 -5.84 -8.35
CA ASP A 333 -15.16 -7.22 -8.43
C ASP A 333 -14.30 -8.04 -7.49
N PHE A 334 -14.94 -8.80 -6.60
CA PHE A 334 -14.26 -9.51 -5.52
C PHE A 334 -13.09 -10.36 -5.99
N PHE A 335 -13.24 -11.14 -7.07
CA PHE A 335 -12.12 -11.94 -7.56
C PHE A 335 -11.13 -11.11 -8.36
N GLN A 336 -11.58 -10.33 -9.33
CA GLN A 336 -10.67 -9.63 -10.23
C GLN A 336 -9.75 -8.65 -9.49
N TYR A 337 -10.21 -8.04 -8.39
CA TYR A 337 -9.44 -7.04 -7.65
C TYR A 337 -8.69 -7.58 -6.44
N SER A 338 -9.07 -8.75 -5.93
CA SER A 338 -8.51 -9.28 -4.67
C SER A 338 -7.88 -10.66 -4.77
N ALA A 339 -8.23 -11.48 -5.77
CA ALA A 339 -7.52 -12.73 -6.00
C ALA A 339 -6.22 -12.43 -6.74
N LEU A 340 -5.06 -12.78 -6.15
CA LEU A 340 -3.76 -12.40 -6.70
C LEU A 340 -3.58 -12.76 -8.19
N PRO A 341 -3.95 -13.98 -8.67
CA PRO A 341 -3.79 -14.33 -10.07
C PRO A 341 -4.68 -13.48 -10.98
N ASP A 342 -5.95 -13.31 -10.61
CA ASP A 342 -6.96 -12.57 -11.37
C ASP A 342 -6.58 -11.06 -11.43
N GLU A 343 -6.07 -10.50 -10.33
CA GLU A 343 -5.57 -9.12 -10.22
C GLU A 343 -4.32 -8.88 -11.09
N LEU A 344 -3.38 -9.82 -11.08
CA LEU A 344 -2.20 -9.78 -11.94
C LEU A 344 -2.60 -9.84 -13.42
N GLU A 345 -3.54 -10.72 -13.78
CA GLU A 345 -4.03 -10.87 -15.15
C GLU A 345 -4.75 -9.60 -15.64
N MET A 346 -5.57 -8.97 -14.80
CA MET A 346 -6.20 -7.68 -15.10
C MET A 346 -5.16 -6.62 -15.46
N ARG A 347 -4.02 -6.59 -14.76
CA ARG A 347 -2.88 -5.70 -15.05
C ARG A 347 -2.00 -6.19 -16.22
N GLY A 348 -2.34 -7.30 -16.84
CA GLY A 348 -1.68 -7.88 -18.00
C GLY A 348 -0.50 -8.81 -17.69
N PHE A 349 -0.29 -9.17 -16.42
CA PHE A 349 0.67 -10.20 -16.01
C PHE A 349 0.01 -11.58 -16.00
N ASP A 350 -0.33 -12.07 -17.19
CA ASP A 350 -0.86 -13.41 -17.36
C ASP A 350 0.08 -14.50 -16.77
N SER A 351 -0.43 -15.72 -16.62
CA SER A 351 0.32 -16.84 -16.03
C SER A 351 1.62 -17.19 -16.80
N SER A 352 1.69 -16.84 -18.09
CA SER A 352 2.87 -17.03 -18.95
C SER A 352 3.90 -15.90 -18.85
N PHE A 353 3.57 -14.80 -18.16
CA PHE A 353 4.44 -13.63 -18.08
C PHE A 353 5.64 -13.90 -17.15
N ASP A 354 6.78 -14.21 -17.73
CA ASP A 354 8.04 -14.35 -16.99
C ASP A 354 8.64 -12.98 -16.64
N ILE A 355 8.74 -12.65 -15.34
CA ILE A 355 9.30 -11.39 -14.83
C ILE A 355 9.96 -11.61 -13.45
N PRO A 356 11.14 -12.26 -13.39
CA PRO A 356 11.75 -12.69 -12.14
C PRO A 356 12.18 -11.55 -11.20
N CYS A 357 12.24 -10.31 -11.69
CA CYS A 357 12.48 -9.14 -10.85
C CYS A 357 11.22 -8.61 -10.13
N TYR A 358 10.04 -9.15 -10.42
CA TYR A 358 8.78 -8.78 -9.79
C TYR A 358 8.53 -9.57 -8.50
N LEU A 359 9.31 -9.26 -7.47
CA LEU A 359 9.39 -10.10 -6.26
C LEU A 359 8.06 -10.23 -5.50
N TYR A 360 7.21 -9.19 -5.51
CA TYR A 360 5.85 -9.26 -4.97
C TYR A 360 5.04 -10.38 -5.64
N ARG A 361 5.05 -10.44 -6.98
CA ARG A 361 4.40 -11.50 -7.74
C ARG A 361 5.04 -12.86 -7.47
N GLU A 362 6.37 -12.94 -7.50
CA GLU A 362 7.09 -14.22 -7.40
C GLU A 362 6.89 -14.91 -6.06
N ASP A 363 6.97 -14.16 -4.97
CA ASP A 363 6.76 -14.70 -3.63
C ASP A 363 5.26 -14.83 -3.34
N GLY A 364 4.46 -13.84 -3.77
CA GLY A 364 3.00 -13.82 -3.60
C GLY A 364 2.32 -15.01 -4.25
N MET A 365 2.70 -15.38 -5.48
CA MET A 365 2.10 -16.55 -6.16
C MET A 365 2.45 -17.87 -5.48
N LYS A 366 3.61 -17.98 -4.82
CA LYS A 366 3.97 -19.18 -4.04
C LYS A 366 3.16 -19.24 -2.76
N LEU A 367 3.03 -18.10 -2.06
CA LEU A 367 2.19 -18.00 -0.86
C LEU A 367 0.71 -18.25 -1.20
N TRP A 368 0.19 -17.64 -2.27
CA TRP A 368 -1.17 -17.86 -2.77
C TRP A 368 -1.46 -19.34 -2.99
N LYS A 369 -0.56 -20.08 -3.66
CA LYS A 369 -0.70 -21.53 -3.86
C LYS A 369 -0.69 -22.32 -2.55
N ALA A 370 0.15 -21.94 -1.59
CA ALA A 370 0.18 -22.58 -0.28
C ALA A 370 -1.13 -22.36 0.49
N ILE A 371 -1.65 -21.11 0.49
CA ILE A 371 -2.94 -20.77 1.09
C ILE A 371 -4.06 -21.56 0.41
N GLY A 372 -4.08 -21.64 -0.93
CA GLY A 372 -5.12 -22.37 -1.68
C GLY A 372 -5.14 -23.87 -1.41
N ALA A 373 -3.97 -24.49 -1.24
CA ALA A 373 -3.91 -25.89 -0.81
C ALA A 373 -4.51 -26.05 0.59
N PHE A 374 -4.14 -25.17 1.53
CA PHE A 374 -4.70 -25.23 2.89
C PHE A 374 -6.21 -25.00 2.91
N THR A 375 -6.73 -24.02 2.15
CA THR A 375 -8.17 -23.74 2.12
C THR A 375 -8.95 -24.90 1.54
N TYR A 376 -8.47 -25.52 0.46
CA TYR A 376 -9.14 -26.67 -0.14
C TYR A 376 -9.11 -27.90 0.77
N ASP A 377 -7.98 -28.16 1.42
CA ASP A 377 -7.85 -29.26 2.39
C ASP A 377 -8.78 -29.03 3.59
N PHE A 378 -8.83 -27.82 4.15
CA PHE A 378 -9.75 -27.46 5.24
C PHE A 378 -11.22 -27.67 4.84
N VAL A 379 -11.62 -27.21 3.66
CA VAL A 379 -12.98 -27.40 3.14
C VAL A 379 -13.30 -28.89 2.95
N THR A 380 -12.32 -29.68 2.49
CA THR A 380 -12.46 -31.14 2.36
C THR A 380 -12.59 -31.82 3.72
N GLU A 381 -11.90 -31.33 4.77
CA GLU A 381 -12.11 -31.84 6.13
C GLU A 381 -13.53 -31.55 6.65
N VAL A 382 -14.16 -30.44 6.24
CA VAL A 382 -15.53 -30.07 6.64
C VAL A 382 -16.60 -30.88 5.90
N TYR A 383 -16.49 -31.02 4.57
CA TYR A 383 -17.53 -31.62 3.72
C TYR A 383 -17.22 -33.04 3.23
N GLY A 384 -16.04 -33.58 3.55
CA GLY A 384 -15.58 -34.87 3.03
C GLY A 384 -15.40 -34.85 1.51
N ASP A 385 -15.76 -35.95 0.86
CA ASP A 385 -15.60 -36.14 -0.59
C ASP A 385 -16.73 -35.49 -1.43
N ASP A 386 -17.77 -34.94 -0.80
CA ASP A 386 -18.87 -34.29 -1.52
C ASP A 386 -18.45 -32.90 -2.03
N GLU A 387 -18.07 -32.83 -3.31
CA GLU A 387 -17.74 -31.57 -3.98
C GLU A 387 -18.89 -30.56 -3.94
N ASN A 388 -20.15 -31.01 -3.91
CA ASN A 388 -21.33 -30.15 -3.89
C ASN A 388 -21.91 -29.95 -2.48
N GLY A 389 -21.24 -30.44 -1.43
CA GLY A 389 -21.66 -30.29 -0.04
C GLY A 389 -22.00 -28.84 0.35
N PRO A 390 -21.21 -27.83 -0.04
CA PRO A 390 -21.52 -26.42 0.22
C PRO A 390 -22.88 -25.95 -0.32
N ALA A 391 -23.38 -26.53 -1.42
CA ALA A 391 -24.68 -26.16 -1.97
C ALA A 391 -25.86 -26.51 -1.04
N GLN A 392 -25.68 -27.53 -0.19
CA GLN A 392 -26.69 -27.99 0.78
C GLN A 392 -26.53 -27.34 2.16
N ASP A 393 -25.47 -26.55 2.35
CA ASP A 393 -25.17 -25.88 3.61
C ASP A 393 -25.90 -24.54 3.71
N GLU A 394 -27.03 -24.55 4.44
CA GLU A 394 -27.87 -23.37 4.63
C GLU A 394 -27.12 -22.17 5.22
N ILE A 395 -26.11 -22.40 6.07
CA ILE A 395 -25.36 -21.33 6.72
C ILE A 395 -24.34 -20.73 5.75
N VAL A 396 -23.72 -21.52 4.89
CA VAL A 396 -22.88 -21.02 3.79
C VAL A 396 -23.70 -20.20 2.79
N GLN A 397 -24.91 -20.64 2.44
CA GLN A 397 -25.78 -19.85 1.56
C GLN A 397 -26.23 -18.54 2.24
N LEU A 398 -26.55 -18.59 3.53
CA LEU A 398 -26.84 -17.39 4.32
C LEU A 398 -25.66 -16.42 4.35
N TRP A 399 -24.43 -16.93 4.47
CA TRP A 399 -23.20 -16.12 4.42
C TRP A 399 -23.02 -15.45 3.06
N ALA A 400 -23.25 -16.16 1.95
CA ALA A 400 -23.19 -15.58 0.61
C ALA A 400 -24.23 -14.46 0.42
N GLN A 401 -25.46 -14.67 0.89
CA GLN A 401 -26.52 -13.66 0.88
C GLN A 401 -26.17 -12.44 1.76
N GLU A 402 -25.71 -12.65 2.99
CA GLU A 402 -25.26 -11.58 3.89
C GLU A 402 -24.15 -10.73 3.25
N THR A 403 -23.24 -11.38 2.52
CA THR A 403 -22.08 -10.73 1.89
C THR A 403 -22.47 -9.88 0.67
N THR A 404 -23.48 -10.31 -0.09
CA THR A 404 -23.93 -9.65 -1.33
C THR A 404 -25.07 -8.65 -1.13
N ASP A 405 -25.81 -8.74 -0.03
CA ASP A 405 -26.96 -7.88 0.26
C ASP A 405 -26.56 -6.37 0.30
N PRO A 406 -27.16 -5.52 -0.55
CA PRO A 406 -26.87 -4.07 -0.59
C PRO A 406 -27.15 -3.31 0.71
N GLY A 407 -28.02 -3.84 1.58
CA GLY A 407 -28.31 -3.30 2.90
C GLY A 407 -27.36 -3.79 3.99
N LYS A 408 -26.40 -4.66 3.66
CA LYS A 408 -25.47 -5.29 4.61
C LYS A 408 -24.02 -5.09 4.18
N ALA A 409 -23.30 -6.14 3.81
CA ALA A 409 -21.89 -6.07 3.43
C ALA A 409 -21.68 -5.51 2.01
N ALA A 410 -22.65 -5.69 1.12
CA ALA A 410 -22.70 -5.09 -0.22
C ALA A 410 -21.40 -5.24 -1.04
N ILE A 411 -20.78 -6.44 -1.03
CA ILE A 411 -19.52 -6.70 -1.75
C ILE A 411 -19.76 -6.97 -3.24
N PRO A 412 -19.32 -6.09 -4.15
CA PRO A 412 -19.47 -6.32 -5.59
C PRO A 412 -18.66 -7.52 -6.07
N GLY A 413 -19.24 -8.34 -6.96
CA GLY A 413 -18.58 -9.50 -7.55
C GLY A 413 -18.41 -10.72 -6.63
N PHE A 414 -18.91 -10.66 -5.39
CA PHE A 414 -18.92 -11.83 -4.51
C PHE A 414 -19.99 -12.85 -4.98
N PRO A 415 -19.75 -14.17 -4.92
CA PRO A 415 -20.74 -15.18 -5.30
C PRO A 415 -22.05 -15.05 -4.52
N THR A 416 -23.19 -15.00 -5.21
CA THR A 416 -24.53 -14.93 -4.58
C THR A 416 -24.97 -16.24 -3.94
N SER A 417 -24.34 -17.34 -4.33
CA SER A 417 -24.45 -18.68 -3.75
C SER A 417 -23.10 -19.37 -3.89
N ILE A 418 -22.79 -20.34 -3.02
CA ILE A 418 -21.55 -21.11 -3.10
C ILE A 418 -21.90 -22.58 -3.27
N ALA A 419 -21.65 -23.14 -4.44
CA ALA A 419 -22.14 -24.47 -4.80
C ALA A 419 -21.12 -25.59 -4.55
N THR A 420 -19.83 -25.29 -4.67
CA THR A 420 -18.78 -26.32 -4.70
C THR A 420 -17.68 -26.08 -3.67
N LYS A 421 -16.98 -27.15 -3.25
CA LYS A 421 -15.78 -27.03 -2.40
C LYS A 421 -14.71 -26.17 -3.07
N THR A 422 -14.54 -26.31 -4.38
CA THR A 422 -13.60 -25.51 -5.18
C THR A 422 -13.92 -24.01 -5.11
N GLU A 423 -15.19 -23.63 -5.28
CA GLU A 423 -15.64 -22.24 -5.18
C GLU A 423 -15.46 -21.69 -3.76
N LEU A 424 -15.89 -22.46 -2.75
CA LEU A 424 -15.72 -22.09 -1.33
C LEU A 424 -14.24 -21.87 -0.97
N ALA A 425 -13.37 -22.80 -1.40
CA ALA A 425 -11.93 -22.70 -1.17
C ALA A 425 -11.32 -21.47 -1.87
N LYS A 426 -11.77 -21.10 -3.08
CA LYS A 426 -11.33 -19.88 -3.78
C LYS A 426 -11.75 -18.62 -3.03
N VAL A 427 -12.99 -18.57 -2.52
CA VAL A 427 -13.48 -17.45 -1.70
C VAL A 427 -12.62 -17.30 -0.44
N MET A 428 -12.45 -18.38 0.32
CA MET A 428 -11.65 -18.40 1.54
C MET A 428 -10.18 -18.00 1.30
N GLN A 429 -9.59 -18.50 0.21
CA GLN A 429 -8.22 -18.17 -0.20
C GLN A 429 -8.07 -16.68 -0.53
N THR A 430 -9.02 -16.13 -1.28
CA THR A 430 -9.04 -14.70 -1.65
C THR A 430 -9.12 -13.82 -0.40
N MET A 431 -10.00 -14.15 0.54
CA MET A 431 -10.15 -13.42 1.80
C MET A 431 -8.89 -13.47 2.67
N TRP A 432 -8.25 -14.64 2.77
CA TRP A 432 -6.98 -14.75 3.48
C TRP A 432 -5.90 -13.90 2.80
N TRP A 433 -5.79 -13.94 1.47
CA TRP A 433 -4.80 -13.14 0.76
C TRP A 433 -4.92 -11.64 1.04
N ILE A 434 -6.14 -11.08 1.05
CA ILE A 434 -6.39 -9.66 1.35
C ILE A 434 -5.81 -9.27 2.71
N CYS A 435 -6.20 -10.01 3.77
CA CYS A 435 -5.85 -9.65 5.15
C CYS A 435 -4.44 -10.06 5.58
N SER A 436 -3.76 -10.90 4.78
CA SER A 436 -2.41 -11.39 5.06
C SER A 436 -1.40 -10.90 4.01
N GLY A 437 -1.19 -11.65 2.93
CA GLY A 437 -0.13 -11.40 1.95
C GLY A 437 -0.20 -10.03 1.30
N LEU A 438 -1.38 -9.58 0.86
CA LEU A 438 -1.55 -8.26 0.26
C LEU A 438 -1.24 -7.16 1.27
N HIS A 439 -1.94 -7.14 2.41
CA HIS A 439 -1.72 -6.18 3.48
C HIS A 439 -0.25 -6.16 3.94
N ALA A 440 0.36 -7.32 4.16
CA ALA A 440 1.74 -7.41 4.61
C ALA A 440 2.74 -6.79 3.63
N ALA A 441 2.57 -7.06 2.32
CA ALA A 441 3.45 -6.55 1.29
C ALA A 441 3.44 -5.01 1.19
N ILE A 442 2.29 -4.38 1.43
CA ILE A 442 2.09 -2.93 1.23
C ILE A 442 2.10 -2.11 2.53
N ASN A 443 1.92 -2.74 3.70
CA ASN A 443 2.00 -2.10 5.00
C ASN A 443 3.43 -2.17 5.59
N PHE A 444 3.99 -3.37 5.79
CA PHE A 444 5.28 -3.51 6.50
C PHE A 444 6.47 -2.93 5.72
N SER A 445 6.32 -2.71 4.42
CA SER A 445 7.31 -2.04 3.59
C SER A 445 7.32 -0.51 3.80
N GLN A 446 6.29 0.09 4.40
CA GLN A 446 6.21 1.54 4.61
C GLN A 446 7.42 2.12 5.34
N TYR A 447 7.97 1.43 6.34
CA TYR A 447 9.14 1.90 7.07
C TYR A 447 10.33 2.09 6.12
N ASP A 448 10.60 1.12 5.25
CA ASP A 448 11.77 1.15 4.40
C ASP A 448 11.67 2.25 3.34
N TYR A 449 10.48 2.59 2.86
CA TYR A 449 10.28 3.49 1.72
C TYR A 449 9.83 4.92 2.08
N PHE A 450 8.99 5.10 3.11
CA PHE A 450 8.48 6.42 3.51
C PHE A 450 9.37 7.16 4.51
N THR A 451 10.18 6.45 5.29
CA THR A 451 11.01 7.10 6.33
C THR A 451 12.16 7.91 5.76
N TYR A 452 12.59 7.61 4.52
CA TYR A 452 13.44 8.52 3.77
C TYR A 452 12.59 9.36 2.81
N VAL A 453 11.99 10.42 3.36
CA VAL A 453 10.98 11.25 2.71
C VAL A 453 11.30 11.68 1.27
N PRO A 454 12.54 12.07 0.89
CA PRO A 454 12.82 12.42 -0.51
C PRO A 454 12.57 11.28 -1.51
N ASN A 455 12.65 10.02 -1.09
CA ASN A 455 12.32 8.87 -1.93
C ASN A 455 10.83 8.79 -2.24
N LYS A 456 9.99 9.01 -1.22
CA LYS A 456 8.56 8.75 -1.30
C LYS A 456 7.78 9.70 -0.36
N PRO A 457 7.57 10.96 -0.76
CA PRO A 457 6.90 11.92 0.12
C PRO A 457 5.40 11.61 0.23
N LEU A 458 4.87 11.55 1.46
CA LEU A 458 3.42 11.46 1.68
C LEU A 458 2.69 12.77 1.28
N GLY A 459 3.39 13.89 1.27
CA GLY A 459 2.87 15.17 0.79
C GLY A 459 3.97 16.03 0.17
N ALA A 460 3.58 17.02 -0.62
CA ALA A 460 4.50 18.01 -1.20
C ALA A 460 4.02 19.44 -0.91
N ARG A 461 4.98 20.37 -0.72
CA ARG A 461 4.76 21.81 -0.48
C ARG A 461 4.86 22.67 -1.74
N ALA A 462 5.29 22.07 -2.83
CA ALA A 462 5.30 22.67 -4.16
C ALA A 462 5.35 21.56 -5.21
N CYS A 463 4.96 21.84 -6.44
CA CYS A 463 5.08 20.87 -7.53
C CYS A 463 5.79 21.48 -8.75
N MET A 464 5.73 20.80 -9.90
CA MET A 464 6.63 21.09 -11.03
C MET A 464 6.46 22.50 -11.59
N VAL A 465 5.26 23.06 -11.55
CA VAL A 465 5.00 24.43 -12.04
C VAL A 465 5.68 25.48 -11.14
N GLN A 466 5.50 25.42 -9.81
CA GLN A 466 6.22 26.33 -8.89
C GLN A 466 7.74 26.18 -9.05
N TYR A 467 8.21 24.94 -9.22
CA TYR A 467 9.62 24.71 -9.49
C TYR A 467 10.09 25.39 -10.79
N LYS A 468 9.30 25.36 -11.87
CA LYS A 468 9.64 26.00 -13.14
C LYS A 468 9.66 27.53 -13.05
N THR A 469 8.85 28.11 -12.17
CA THR A 469 8.78 29.55 -11.96
C THR A 469 9.89 30.06 -11.03
N ASP A 470 10.01 29.48 -9.83
CA ASP A 470 10.83 30.05 -8.75
C ASP A 470 12.14 29.30 -8.53
N GLY A 471 12.11 28.00 -8.80
CA GLY A 471 13.13 27.02 -8.43
C GLY A 471 13.99 26.50 -9.58
N LYS A 472 13.77 26.95 -10.82
CA LYS A 472 14.28 26.29 -12.02
C LYS A 472 15.80 26.11 -11.97
N GLY A 473 16.25 24.87 -12.13
CA GLY A 473 17.65 24.49 -12.08
C GLY A 473 18.27 24.45 -10.67
N LYS A 474 17.55 24.87 -9.62
CA LYS A 474 18.06 24.98 -8.25
C LYS A 474 17.71 23.74 -7.43
N ARG A 475 18.64 22.79 -7.31
CA ARG A 475 18.48 21.60 -6.46
C ARG A 475 18.04 21.95 -5.03
N ARG A 476 18.70 22.95 -4.43
CA ARG A 476 18.42 23.40 -3.07
C ARG A 476 16.94 23.81 -2.88
N TRP A 477 16.35 24.44 -3.89
CA TRP A 477 14.95 24.86 -3.85
C TRP A 477 14.01 23.67 -3.70
N ILE A 478 14.28 22.53 -4.34
CA ILE A 478 13.46 21.31 -4.26
C ILE A 478 13.32 20.86 -2.80
N PHE A 479 14.43 20.78 -2.07
CA PHE A 479 14.40 20.34 -0.67
C PHE A 479 13.89 21.41 0.29
N GLU A 480 14.06 22.70 -0.02
CA GLU A 480 13.58 23.79 0.83
C GLU A 480 12.09 24.09 0.64
N ASN A 481 11.51 23.78 -0.53
CA ASN A 481 10.15 24.21 -0.90
C ASN A 481 9.23 23.09 -1.38
N ALA A 482 9.73 22.04 -2.04
CA ALA A 482 8.85 20.98 -2.55
C ALA A 482 8.62 19.85 -1.54
N THR A 483 9.66 19.46 -0.80
CA THR A 483 9.56 18.34 0.17
C THR A 483 8.94 18.78 1.50
N PRO A 484 8.36 17.85 2.30
CA PRO A 484 7.87 18.15 3.64
C PRO A 484 8.95 18.76 4.55
N ASP A 485 8.53 19.67 5.43
CA ASP A 485 9.39 20.22 6.48
C ASP A 485 9.78 19.16 7.53
N MET A 486 10.70 19.52 8.43
CA MET A 486 11.26 18.58 9.39
C MET A 486 10.26 18.10 10.46
N ALA A 487 9.24 18.90 10.79
CA ALA A 487 8.21 18.46 11.75
C ALA A 487 7.37 17.34 11.13
N ARG A 488 7.02 17.49 9.84
CA ARG A 488 6.29 16.47 9.08
C ARG A 488 7.13 15.24 8.82
N VAL A 489 8.41 15.40 8.50
CA VAL A 489 9.35 14.27 8.40
C VAL A 489 9.33 13.46 9.70
N LYS A 490 9.48 14.12 10.86
CA LYS A 490 9.46 13.46 12.16
C LYS A 490 8.15 12.68 12.38
N GLU A 491 7.01 13.30 12.06
CA GLU A 491 5.69 12.66 12.20
C GLU A 491 5.52 11.45 11.25
N THR A 492 5.96 11.56 10.00
CA THR A 492 5.99 10.43 9.05
C THR A 492 6.84 9.27 9.59
N LEU A 493 8.02 9.55 10.17
CA LEU A 493 8.84 8.51 10.80
C LEU A 493 8.09 7.83 11.95
N GLN A 494 7.40 8.59 12.81
CA GLN A 494 6.65 8.05 13.95
C GLN A 494 5.52 7.14 13.50
N VAL A 495 4.71 7.60 12.55
CA VAL A 495 3.56 6.84 12.06
C VAL A 495 4.03 5.62 11.26
N ALA A 496 4.98 5.76 10.34
CA ALA A 496 5.51 4.61 9.61
C ALA A 496 6.10 3.55 10.57
N ARG A 497 6.74 3.95 11.68
CA ARG A 497 7.21 2.99 12.67
C ARG A 497 6.08 2.31 13.44
N ALA A 498 5.01 3.05 13.76
CA ALA A 498 3.85 2.51 14.46
C ALA A 498 3.09 1.52 13.57
N LEU A 499 2.87 1.85 12.30
CA LEU A 499 2.14 1.01 11.34
C LEU A 499 2.91 -0.24 10.90
N THR A 500 4.24 -0.25 11.03
CA THR A 500 5.09 -1.39 10.62
C THR A 500 5.59 -2.25 11.77
N LEU A 501 4.86 -2.26 12.89
CA LEU A 501 5.25 -3.11 14.02
C LEU A 501 5.05 -4.58 13.69
N PRO A 502 6.08 -5.44 13.83
CA PRO A 502 5.93 -6.88 13.56
C PRO A 502 4.78 -7.50 14.35
N SER A 503 3.95 -8.29 13.68
CA SER A 503 2.85 -9.03 14.31
C SER A 503 3.37 -10.09 15.29
N GLU A 504 2.51 -10.52 16.21
CA GLU A 504 2.76 -11.71 17.07
C GLU A 504 2.10 -12.97 16.53
N ARG A 505 1.25 -12.82 15.51
CA ARG A 505 0.40 -13.87 14.97
C ARG A 505 0.58 -13.93 13.46
N CYS A 506 1.77 -14.38 13.07
CA CYS A 506 2.10 -14.66 11.67
C CYS A 506 1.48 -15.98 11.22
N ILE A 507 1.33 -16.12 9.90
CA ILE A 507 0.69 -17.30 9.27
C ILE A 507 1.43 -18.61 9.53
N ASP A 508 2.70 -18.56 9.89
CA ASP A 508 3.53 -19.69 10.30
C ASP A 508 3.40 -20.04 11.80
N ASN A 509 2.60 -19.27 12.55
CA ASN A 509 2.43 -19.42 13.99
C ASN A 509 0.96 -19.42 14.43
N LEU A 510 0.13 -20.20 13.74
CA LEU A 510 -1.28 -20.47 14.07
C LEU A 510 -1.50 -21.88 14.61
N GLY A 511 -0.45 -22.68 14.81
CA GLY A 511 -0.57 -24.07 15.22
C GLY A 511 -1.25 -24.27 16.57
N GLY A 512 -1.17 -23.30 17.49
CA GLY A 512 -1.95 -23.32 18.73
C GLY A 512 -3.46 -23.26 18.48
N HIS A 513 -3.89 -22.45 17.51
CA HIS A 513 -5.30 -22.31 17.12
C HIS A 513 -5.84 -23.60 16.49
N TYR A 514 -5.17 -24.10 15.44
CA TYR A 514 -5.64 -25.27 14.70
C TYR A 514 -5.54 -26.60 15.46
N LYS A 515 -4.89 -26.63 16.64
CA LYS A 515 -4.88 -27.78 17.56
C LYS A 515 -6.15 -27.88 18.41
N ASP A 516 -6.80 -26.76 18.68
CA ASP A 516 -7.90 -26.66 19.63
C ASP A 516 -9.29 -26.70 18.95
N VAL A 517 -9.32 -26.64 17.62
CA VAL A 517 -10.53 -26.65 16.78
C VAL A 517 -10.79 -28.01 16.15
N ARG A 518 -12.00 -28.21 15.63
CA ARG A 518 -12.46 -29.50 15.09
C ARG A 518 -11.75 -29.91 13.79
N TYR A 519 -11.47 -28.94 12.93
CA TYR A 519 -10.86 -29.14 11.61
C TYR A 519 -9.66 -28.21 11.44
N GLY A 520 -8.77 -28.54 10.50
CA GLY A 520 -7.64 -27.74 10.10
C GLY A 520 -6.30 -28.19 10.66
N LYS A 521 -6.25 -29.13 11.61
CA LYS A 521 -4.97 -29.54 12.23
C LYS A 521 -3.99 -30.14 11.22
N SER A 522 -4.43 -31.18 10.51
CA SER A 522 -3.57 -31.92 9.56
C SER A 522 -3.21 -31.08 8.34
N SER A 523 -4.21 -30.39 7.79
CA SER A 523 -4.00 -29.45 6.68
C SER A 523 -3.10 -28.28 7.06
N TYR A 524 -3.17 -27.77 8.30
CA TYR A 524 -2.29 -26.70 8.77
C TYR A 524 -0.84 -27.18 8.97
N ASP A 525 -0.61 -28.40 9.47
CA ASP A 525 0.74 -28.99 9.54
C ASP A 525 1.36 -29.12 8.14
N THR A 526 0.55 -29.50 7.14
CA THR A 526 0.97 -29.54 5.73
C THR A 526 1.26 -28.14 5.18
N PHE A 527 0.44 -27.16 5.55
CA PHE A 527 0.63 -25.75 5.20
C PHE A 527 1.94 -25.19 5.79
N LEU A 528 2.26 -25.50 7.05
CA LEU A 528 3.54 -25.11 7.68
C LEU A 528 4.74 -25.60 6.88
N THR A 529 4.72 -26.86 6.42
CA THR A 529 5.80 -27.42 5.58
C THR A 529 5.98 -26.61 4.28
N LYS A 530 4.87 -26.18 3.66
CA LYS A 530 4.91 -25.33 2.45
C LYS A 530 5.43 -23.93 2.77
N LEU A 531 5.08 -23.37 3.94
CA LEU A 531 5.57 -22.08 4.39
C LEU A 531 7.07 -22.11 4.70
N GLU A 532 7.57 -23.13 5.39
CA GLU A 532 9.01 -23.32 5.65
C GLU A 532 9.80 -23.34 4.35
N ALA A 533 9.37 -24.14 3.36
CA ALA A 533 10.01 -24.18 2.05
C ALA A 533 10.00 -22.81 1.33
N LEU A 534 8.91 -22.03 1.45
CA LEU A 534 8.86 -20.66 0.91
C LEU A 534 9.83 -19.73 1.65
N GLY A 535 9.91 -19.83 2.98
CA GLY A 535 10.85 -19.09 3.81
C GLY A 535 12.29 -19.30 3.34
N ASP A 536 12.70 -20.57 3.19
CA ASP A 536 14.04 -20.94 2.71
C ASP A 536 14.37 -20.34 1.34
N ILE A 537 13.41 -20.35 0.40
CA ILE A 537 13.56 -19.75 -0.94
C ILE A 537 13.82 -18.24 -0.82
N ILE A 538 13.01 -17.54 -0.02
CA ILE A 538 13.10 -16.09 0.18
C ILE A 538 14.42 -15.74 0.85
N GLU A 539 14.83 -16.47 1.88
CA GLU A 539 16.08 -16.27 2.60
C GLU A 539 17.30 -16.48 1.70
N ALA A 540 17.36 -17.59 0.96
CA ALA A 540 18.44 -17.87 0.02
C ALA A 540 18.58 -16.77 -1.05
N ARG A 541 17.45 -16.33 -1.62
CA ARG A 541 17.40 -15.22 -2.58
C ARG A 541 17.88 -13.91 -1.95
N ASN A 542 17.45 -13.60 -0.73
CA ASN A 542 17.83 -12.38 -0.03
C ASN A 542 19.31 -12.38 0.37
N GLN A 543 19.86 -13.50 0.82
CA GLN A 543 21.28 -13.65 1.11
C GLN A 543 22.12 -13.42 -0.15
N LYS A 544 21.73 -14.01 -1.30
CA LYS A 544 22.37 -13.77 -2.59
C LYS A 544 22.31 -12.30 -3.00
N ASN A 545 21.14 -11.67 -2.89
CA ASN A 545 20.98 -10.26 -3.23
C ASN A 545 21.83 -9.35 -2.35
N LYS A 546 21.88 -9.61 -1.03
CA LYS A 546 22.70 -8.86 -0.08
C LYS A 546 24.19 -8.94 -0.45
N LYS A 547 24.71 -10.13 -0.77
CA LYS A 547 26.10 -10.33 -1.22
C LYS A 547 26.41 -9.56 -2.52
N GLN A 548 25.41 -9.38 -3.39
CA GLN A 548 25.55 -8.65 -4.65
C GLN A 548 25.24 -7.14 -4.53
N GLY A 549 24.97 -6.63 -3.32
CA GLY A 549 24.56 -5.24 -3.14
C GLY A 549 23.23 -4.90 -3.82
N LYS A 550 22.34 -5.88 -4.00
CA LYS A 550 20.97 -5.73 -4.52
C LYS A 550 19.96 -5.56 -3.37
N ALA A 551 18.77 -5.06 -3.69
CA ALA A 551 17.68 -4.99 -2.72
C ALA A 551 17.23 -6.38 -2.28
N VAL A 552 16.87 -6.52 -1.01
CA VAL A 552 16.21 -7.71 -0.47
C VAL A 552 14.71 -7.46 -0.41
N TYR A 553 13.91 -8.52 -0.44
CA TYR A 553 12.45 -8.45 -0.31
C TYR A 553 12.00 -9.53 0.65
N SER A 554 11.47 -9.12 1.81
CA SER A 554 11.12 -10.02 2.92
C SER A 554 9.66 -9.89 3.36
N TYR A 555 8.89 -8.98 2.77
CA TYR A 555 7.54 -8.64 3.23
C TYR A 555 6.51 -9.77 3.04
N LEU A 556 6.87 -10.79 2.25
CA LEU A 556 6.09 -12.02 2.07
C LEU A 556 6.78 -13.26 2.66
N HIS A 557 7.82 -13.07 3.49
CA HIS A 557 8.37 -14.16 4.29
C HIS A 557 7.31 -14.62 5.29
N PRO A 558 6.99 -15.92 5.40
CA PRO A 558 5.87 -16.39 6.24
C PRO A 558 5.92 -15.92 7.69
N SER A 559 7.11 -15.85 8.28
CA SER A 559 7.34 -15.34 9.64
C SER A 559 7.16 -13.82 9.82
N GLN A 560 6.81 -13.10 8.75
CA GLN A 560 6.57 -11.66 8.73
C GLN A 560 5.16 -11.32 8.24
N VAL A 561 4.42 -12.30 7.70
CA VAL A 561 3.07 -12.12 7.17
C VAL A 561 2.07 -12.41 8.30
N PRO A 562 1.33 -11.41 8.81
CA PRO A 562 0.30 -11.63 9.83
C PRO A 562 -0.86 -12.46 9.28
N SER A 563 -1.61 -13.11 10.17
CA SER A 563 -2.84 -13.80 9.80
C SER A 563 -4.02 -12.86 9.54
N SER A 564 -3.98 -11.64 10.07
CA SER A 564 -5.03 -10.61 9.94
C SER A 564 -4.44 -9.22 9.76
N ILE A 565 -5.29 -8.24 9.44
CA ILE A 565 -4.92 -6.83 9.44
C ILE A 565 -4.87 -6.36 10.90
N ASP A 566 -3.67 -6.32 11.46
CA ASP A 566 -3.45 -6.22 12.90
C ASP A 566 -2.74 -4.93 13.37
N ILE A 567 -2.47 -3.98 12.47
CA ILE A 567 -1.80 -2.72 12.81
C ILE A 567 -2.16 -1.58 11.88
#